data_AF-A0A1Z4QTR1-F1
#
_entry.id   AF-A0A1Z4QTR1-F1
#
_cell.length_a   1.000
_cell.length_b   1.000
_cell.length_c   1.000
_cell.angle_alpha   90.00
_cell.angle_beta   90.00
_cell.angle_gamma   90.00
#
_symmetry.space_group_name_H-M   'P 1'
#
loop_
_entity.id
_entity.type
_entity.pdbx_description
1 polymer ?
#
loop_
_entity_poly.entity_id
_entity_poly.type
_entity_poly.pdbx_seq_one_letter_code
_entity_poly.pdbx_strand_id
1 'polypeptide(L)'
;MAQETTYIAPRTTIELQLTQIWSSVINITPVGVQDNFFELGGHSLLAVSLMSQIQQHFQVNLPLATLFQSPTIEQLAHLLNSSTNSLLKSALVPIKSNGNQPPLFCIHPGGGNVLCYQHLAYYLNSEQPFYGLQSVGLNPQNEPHTSIEQMATHYIQELQTIQPHGPYFLSGWSLGGLVAFEMAQQLSRQGEQIALLALLDSYSFSITAQAQEPKDDLARLVELLKEDLDLCLEQMREFSDEEQLIYVVEQAKQKNLLPDDFDLAEAHRLVKVEKLNIQAAKNYQPQYYPGSIVLFQASETDADAKSTWNELVEHIETYVIPGNHQNMVEPPHVQILAQKLQKSLEQAQTNQ
;
A
#
# COMPACT_ATOMS: atom_id res chain seq x y z
N MET A 1 -27.85 -3.67 3.88
CA MET A 1 -28.53 -4.70 3.08
C MET A 1 -27.46 -5.32 2.21
N ALA A 2 -27.07 -6.57 2.45
CA ALA A 2 -26.08 -7.26 1.62
C ALA A 2 -26.70 -7.47 0.23
N GLN A 3 -26.00 -7.08 -0.84
CA GLN A 3 -26.39 -7.48 -2.18
C GLN A 3 -26.18 -8.99 -2.28
N GLU A 4 -27.24 -9.74 -2.58
CA GLU A 4 -27.12 -11.12 -3.03
C GLU A 4 -26.42 -11.08 -4.41
N THR A 5 -25.10 -11.24 -4.43
CA THR A 5 -24.36 -11.48 -5.67
C THR A 5 -24.87 -12.81 -6.23
N THR A 6 -25.56 -12.73 -7.37
CA THR A 6 -26.04 -13.92 -8.06
C THR A 6 -24.84 -14.68 -8.60
N TYR A 7 -24.62 -15.92 -8.14
CA TYR A 7 -23.52 -16.75 -8.62
C TYR A 7 -23.52 -16.88 -10.15
N ILE A 8 -22.40 -16.52 -10.79
CA ILE A 8 -22.18 -16.68 -12.23
C ILE A 8 -21.02 -17.64 -12.46
N ALA A 9 -21.30 -18.78 -13.10
CA ALA A 9 -20.29 -19.78 -13.43
C ALA A 9 -19.28 -19.29 -14.50
N PRO A 10 -18.05 -19.83 -14.51
CA PRO A 10 -17.07 -19.54 -15.55
C PRO A 10 -17.56 -19.95 -16.94
N ARG A 11 -17.34 -19.07 -17.91
CA ARG A 11 -17.81 -19.15 -19.30
C ARG A 11 -16.67 -19.45 -20.27
N THR A 12 -15.42 -19.18 -19.87
CA THR A 12 -14.22 -19.41 -20.68
C THR A 12 -13.21 -20.29 -19.96
N THR A 13 -12.25 -20.87 -20.69
CA THR A 13 -11.15 -21.66 -20.09
C THR A 13 -10.30 -20.83 -19.14
N ILE A 14 -10.04 -19.55 -19.47
CA ILE A 14 -9.28 -18.64 -18.61
C ILE A 14 -10.07 -18.35 -17.32
N GLU A 15 -11.37 -18.06 -17.42
CA GLU A 15 -12.22 -17.86 -16.24
C GLU A 15 -12.26 -19.11 -15.36
N LEU A 16 -12.32 -20.31 -15.96
CA LEU A 16 -12.30 -21.57 -15.21
C LEU A 16 -10.98 -21.74 -14.44
N GLN A 17 -9.84 -21.49 -15.09
CA GLN A 17 -8.51 -21.58 -14.47
C GLN A 17 -8.35 -20.53 -13.36
N LEU A 18 -8.77 -19.29 -13.61
CA LEU A 18 -8.76 -18.24 -12.59
C LEU A 18 -9.68 -18.58 -11.42
N THR A 19 -10.85 -19.19 -11.65
CA THR A 19 -11.75 -19.65 -10.57
C THR A 19 -11.05 -20.69 -9.68
N GLN A 20 -10.29 -21.61 -10.27
CA GLN A 20 -9.53 -22.62 -9.52
C GLN A 20 -8.45 -21.98 -8.64
N ILE A 21 -7.71 -21.00 -9.19
CA ILE A 21 -6.68 -20.25 -8.45
C ILE A 21 -7.32 -19.38 -7.35
N TRP A 22 -8.43 -18.71 -7.63
CA TRP A 22 -9.19 -17.98 -6.61
C TRP A 22 -9.57 -18.92 -5.48
N SER A 23 -10.32 -19.99 -5.78
CA SER A 23 -10.83 -20.93 -4.79
C SER A 23 -9.73 -21.56 -3.93
N SER A 24 -8.55 -21.84 -4.49
CA SER A 24 -7.42 -22.37 -3.71
C SER A 24 -6.86 -21.32 -2.73
N VAL A 25 -6.76 -20.06 -3.14
CA VAL A 25 -6.18 -18.99 -2.33
C VAL A 25 -7.13 -18.52 -1.23
N ILE A 26 -8.40 -18.24 -1.55
CA ILE A 26 -9.36 -17.73 -0.55
C ILE A 26 -10.06 -18.86 0.22
N ASN A 27 -9.81 -20.12 -0.14
CA ASN A 27 -10.43 -21.31 0.46
C ASN A 27 -11.99 -21.25 0.47
N ILE A 28 -12.58 -20.71 -0.60
CA ILE A 28 -14.03 -20.60 -0.80
C ILE A 28 -14.41 -21.33 -2.08
N THR A 29 -15.50 -22.10 -2.04
CA THR A 29 -16.07 -22.79 -3.21
C THR A 29 -17.59 -22.88 -3.08
N PRO A 30 -18.38 -22.49 -4.10
CA PRO A 30 -17.95 -21.98 -5.41
C PRO A 30 -17.62 -20.47 -5.38
N VAL A 31 -16.75 -20.03 -6.30
CA VAL A 31 -16.49 -18.61 -6.58
C VAL A 31 -17.11 -18.27 -7.94
N GLY A 32 -17.94 -17.24 -7.98
CA GLY A 32 -18.53 -16.70 -9.21
C GLY A 32 -17.58 -15.76 -9.93
N VAL A 33 -17.71 -15.64 -11.26
CA VAL A 33 -16.79 -14.82 -12.06
C VAL A 33 -16.86 -13.32 -11.78
N GLN A 34 -17.95 -12.85 -11.16
CA GLN A 34 -18.18 -11.47 -10.76
C GLN A 34 -17.97 -11.22 -9.26
N ASP A 35 -17.61 -12.27 -8.50
CA ASP A 35 -17.32 -12.08 -7.09
C ASP A 35 -16.01 -11.31 -6.94
N ASN A 36 -16.05 -10.24 -6.15
CA ASN A 36 -14.89 -9.39 -5.90
C ASN A 36 -13.96 -10.10 -4.89
N PHE A 37 -12.69 -10.29 -5.27
CA PHE A 37 -11.68 -10.94 -4.44
C PHE A 37 -11.65 -10.43 -3.00
N PHE A 38 -11.76 -9.12 -2.82
CA PHE A 38 -11.68 -8.49 -1.52
C PHE A 38 -12.98 -8.58 -0.71
N GLU A 39 -14.13 -8.57 -1.38
CA GLU A 39 -15.43 -8.79 -0.72
C GLU A 39 -15.58 -10.23 -0.23
N LEU A 40 -14.89 -11.18 -0.88
CA LEU A 40 -14.77 -12.56 -0.43
C LEU A 40 -13.81 -12.74 0.77
N GLY A 41 -13.25 -11.67 1.32
CA GLY A 41 -12.30 -11.73 2.43
C GLY A 41 -10.83 -11.80 2.01
N GLY A 42 -10.53 -11.63 0.72
CA GLY A 42 -9.16 -11.49 0.24
C GLY A 42 -8.46 -10.29 0.88
N HIS A 43 -7.22 -10.48 1.32
CA HIS A 43 -6.38 -9.45 1.93
C HIS A 43 -4.97 -9.43 1.33
N SER A 44 -4.12 -8.50 1.76
CA SER A 44 -2.79 -8.23 1.19
C SER A 44 -1.94 -9.47 0.86
N LEU A 45 -1.73 -10.38 1.81
CA LEU A 45 -0.97 -11.62 1.57
C LEU A 45 -1.65 -12.58 0.59
N LEU A 46 -2.98 -12.75 0.70
CA LEU A 46 -3.74 -13.55 -0.26
C LEU A 46 -3.67 -12.94 -1.66
N ALA A 47 -3.69 -11.61 -1.78
CA ALA A 47 -3.54 -10.91 -3.05
C ALA A 47 -2.14 -11.16 -3.66
N VAL A 48 -1.07 -11.08 -2.86
CA VAL A 48 0.30 -11.42 -3.30
C VAL A 48 0.36 -12.87 -3.78
N SER A 49 -0.17 -13.81 -2.98
CA SER A 49 -0.27 -15.23 -3.31
C SER A 49 -1.01 -15.47 -4.64
N LEU A 50 -2.21 -14.89 -4.76
CA LEU A 50 -3.06 -15.00 -5.93
C LEU A 50 -2.36 -14.53 -7.19
N MET A 51 -1.76 -13.33 -7.14
CA MET A 51 -1.06 -12.77 -8.28
C MET A 51 0.17 -13.61 -8.65
N SER A 52 0.90 -14.15 -7.68
CA SER A 52 2.02 -15.06 -7.93
C SER A 52 1.58 -16.33 -8.68
N GLN A 53 0.50 -16.99 -8.23
CA GLN A 53 -0.05 -18.17 -8.91
C GLN A 53 -0.55 -17.86 -10.33
N ILE A 54 -1.22 -16.72 -10.54
CA ILE A 54 -1.64 -16.29 -11.89
C ILE A 54 -0.41 -16.10 -12.79
N GLN A 55 0.63 -15.45 -12.29
CA GLN A 55 1.85 -15.20 -13.06
C GLN A 55 2.52 -16.51 -13.48
N GLN A 56 2.67 -17.47 -12.56
CA GLN A 56 3.24 -18.78 -12.84
C GLN A 56 2.38 -19.59 -13.83
N HIS A 57 1.06 -19.63 -13.60
CA HIS A 57 0.14 -20.45 -14.39
C HIS A 57 -0.03 -19.94 -15.82
N PHE A 58 -0.12 -18.62 -15.99
CA PHE A 58 -0.33 -17.98 -17.31
C PHE A 58 0.96 -17.48 -17.95
N GLN A 59 2.12 -17.58 -17.27
CA GLN A 59 3.41 -17.04 -17.71
C GLN A 59 3.34 -15.55 -18.08
N VAL A 60 2.55 -14.82 -17.31
CA VAL A 60 2.41 -13.36 -17.42
C VAL A 60 3.09 -12.71 -16.23
N ASN A 61 3.55 -11.48 -16.38
CA ASN A 61 3.86 -10.66 -15.21
C ASN A 61 2.70 -9.67 -15.07
N LEU A 62 1.96 -9.74 -13.97
CA LEU A 62 0.90 -8.80 -13.66
C LEU A 62 1.23 -8.09 -12.35
N PRO A 63 1.33 -6.75 -12.32
CA PRO A 63 1.47 -6.02 -11.06
C PRO A 63 0.35 -6.39 -10.09
N LEU A 64 0.64 -6.41 -8.80
CA LEU A 64 -0.35 -6.60 -7.75
C LEU A 64 -1.50 -5.58 -7.85
N ALA A 65 -1.17 -4.37 -8.28
CA ALA A 65 -2.07 -3.30 -8.69
C ALA A 65 -3.21 -3.72 -9.64
N THR A 66 -2.97 -4.72 -10.49
CA THR A 66 -3.96 -5.23 -11.45
C THR A 66 -5.20 -5.73 -10.72
N LEU A 67 -5.01 -6.31 -9.54
CA LEU A 67 -6.12 -6.81 -8.72
C LEU A 67 -7.03 -5.67 -8.22
N PHE A 68 -6.53 -4.44 -8.07
CA PHE A 68 -7.37 -3.28 -7.76
C PHE A 68 -8.21 -2.83 -8.95
N GLN A 69 -7.63 -2.85 -10.13
CA GLN A 69 -8.31 -2.43 -11.36
C GLN A 69 -9.29 -3.48 -11.86
N SER A 70 -9.02 -4.75 -11.54
CA SER A 70 -9.77 -5.90 -12.00
C SER A 70 -9.94 -6.90 -10.86
N PRO A 71 -10.73 -6.57 -9.83
CA PRO A 71 -10.90 -7.39 -8.63
C PRO A 71 -11.75 -8.65 -8.86
N THR A 72 -12.27 -8.87 -10.07
CA THR A 72 -13.10 -10.04 -10.43
C THR A 72 -12.40 -10.92 -11.47
N ILE A 73 -12.76 -12.21 -11.47
CA ILE A 73 -12.25 -13.18 -12.46
C ILE A 73 -12.61 -12.76 -13.89
N GLU A 74 -13.83 -12.25 -14.12
CA GLU A 74 -14.27 -11.74 -15.42
C GLU A 74 -13.33 -10.64 -15.94
N GLN A 75 -13.01 -9.64 -15.11
CA GLN A 75 -12.15 -8.52 -15.49
C GLN A 75 -10.71 -8.97 -15.74
N LEU A 76 -10.15 -9.84 -14.90
CA LEU A 76 -8.80 -10.38 -15.10
C LEU A 76 -8.70 -11.27 -16.32
N ALA A 77 -9.73 -12.08 -16.60
CA ALA A 77 -9.78 -12.89 -17.82
C ALA A 77 -9.74 -11.99 -19.07
N HIS A 78 -10.44 -10.85 -19.04
CA HIS A 78 -10.35 -9.86 -20.11
C HIS A 78 -8.93 -9.29 -20.25
N LEU A 79 -8.28 -8.93 -19.14
CA LEU A 79 -6.90 -8.43 -19.15
C LEU A 79 -5.88 -9.44 -19.65
N LEU A 80 -6.02 -10.72 -19.33
CA LEU A 80 -5.14 -11.78 -19.81
C LEU A 80 -5.30 -12.03 -21.33
N ASN A 81 -6.49 -11.79 -21.87
CA ASN A 81 -6.75 -11.91 -23.31
C ASN A 81 -6.25 -10.72 -24.12
N SER A 82 -6.26 -9.51 -23.55
CA SER A 82 -5.60 -8.35 -24.15
C SER A 82 -4.10 -8.47 -23.92
N SER A 83 -3.28 -8.53 -24.97
CA SER A 83 -1.82 -8.67 -24.84
C SER A 83 -1.18 -7.45 -24.15
N THR A 84 -1.23 -7.35 -22.81
CA THR A 84 -0.80 -6.16 -22.06
C THR A 84 0.53 -6.37 -21.37
N ASN A 85 1.61 -6.08 -22.10
CA ASN A 85 2.98 -5.95 -21.58
C ASN A 85 3.24 -4.56 -20.94
N SER A 86 2.25 -3.65 -20.93
CA SER A 86 2.45 -2.24 -20.52
C SER A 86 2.17 -1.93 -19.05
N LEU A 87 1.37 -2.74 -18.35
CA LEU A 87 1.02 -2.51 -16.93
C LEU A 87 2.23 -2.67 -15.99
N LEU A 88 3.28 -3.36 -16.44
CA LEU A 88 4.43 -3.76 -15.62
C LEU A 88 5.42 -2.66 -15.26
N LYS A 89 5.31 -1.47 -15.84
CA LYS A 89 6.40 -0.48 -15.80
C LYS A 89 6.21 0.64 -14.80
N SER A 90 4.96 0.94 -14.43
CA SER A 90 4.66 2.14 -13.65
C SER A 90 4.64 1.83 -12.14
N ALA A 91 5.19 2.76 -11.36
CA ALA A 91 4.99 2.79 -9.92
C ALA A 91 3.57 3.28 -9.57
N LEU A 92 2.87 3.92 -10.51
CA LEU A 92 1.55 4.48 -10.31
C LEU A 92 0.45 3.45 -10.58
N VAL A 93 -0.36 3.23 -9.56
CA VAL A 93 -1.40 2.21 -9.50
C VAL A 93 -2.76 2.90 -9.44
N PRO A 94 -3.59 2.87 -10.49
CA PRO A 94 -4.97 3.30 -10.37
C PRO A 94 -5.72 2.31 -9.47
N ILE A 95 -6.12 2.76 -8.29
CA ILE A 95 -7.00 2.00 -7.38
C ILE A 95 -8.45 2.33 -7.69
N LYS A 96 -8.74 3.61 -7.95
CA LYS A 96 -10.01 4.09 -8.50
C LYS A 96 -9.75 5.17 -9.54
N SER A 97 -9.96 4.83 -10.81
CA SER A 97 -9.70 5.75 -11.94
C SER A 97 -10.93 6.57 -12.37
N ASN A 98 -12.11 6.25 -11.85
CA ASN A 98 -13.35 6.94 -12.19
C ASN A 98 -13.57 8.16 -11.28
N GLY A 99 -14.30 9.15 -11.79
CA GLY A 99 -14.71 10.35 -11.07
C GLY A 99 -14.16 11.64 -11.68
N ASN A 100 -14.76 12.77 -11.28
CA ASN A 100 -14.41 14.10 -11.81
C ASN A 100 -13.69 15.00 -10.80
N GLN A 101 -13.42 14.53 -9.58
CA GLN A 101 -12.66 15.29 -8.59
C GLN A 101 -11.15 15.24 -8.90
N PRO A 102 -10.33 16.18 -8.39
CA PRO A 102 -8.88 16.09 -8.45
C PRO A 102 -8.37 14.78 -7.83
N PRO A 103 -7.42 14.07 -8.45
CA PRO A 103 -6.95 12.78 -7.96
C PRO A 103 -6.19 12.89 -6.63
N LEU A 104 -6.42 11.92 -5.75
CA LEU A 104 -5.60 11.71 -4.55
C LEU A 104 -4.50 10.69 -4.86
N PHE A 105 -3.25 11.06 -4.58
CA PHE A 105 -2.08 10.18 -4.73
C PHE A 105 -1.58 9.73 -3.35
N CYS A 106 -1.61 8.41 -3.10
CA CYS A 106 -1.21 7.79 -1.84
C CYS A 106 0.07 6.96 -2.00
N ILE A 107 1.13 7.30 -1.26
CA ILE A 107 2.44 6.65 -1.39
C ILE A 107 2.56 5.43 -0.48
N HIS A 108 3.17 4.34 -0.95
CA HIS A 108 3.35 3.11 -0.19
C HIS A 108 4.00 3.31 1.21
N PRO A 109 3.63 2.47 2.21
CA PRO A 109 4.31 2.39 3.49
C PRO A 109 5.62 1.57 3.39
N GLY A 110 6.22 1.19 4.53
CA GLY A 110 7.48 0.45 4.58
C GLY A 110 7.54 -0.79 3.69
N GLY A 111 6.46 -1.58 3.64
CA GLY A 111 6.38 -2.80 2.82
C GLY A 111 6.30 -2.60 1.30
N GLY A 112 6.26 -1.36 0.80
CA GLY A 112 6.40 -1.07 -0.64
C GLY A 112 5.13 -1.24 -1.48
N ASN A 113 4.14 -2.01 -1.05
CA ASN A 113 2.88 -2.17 -1.79
C ASN A 113 1.82 -1.14 -1.37
N VAL A 114 0.79 -0.96 -2.20
CA VAL A 114 -0.31 0.02 -1.95
C VAL A 114 -1.59 -0.64 -1.45
N LEU A 115 -1.52 -1.92 -1.04
CA LEU A 115 -2.72 -2.69 -0.72
C LEU A 115 -3.44 -2.17 0.53
N CYS A 116 -2.69 -1.58 1.47
CA CYS A 116 -3.25 -0.94 2.67
C CYS A 116 -4.27 0.16 2.36
N TYR A 117 -4.27 0.72 1.15
CA TYR A 117 -5.20 1.79 0.76
C TYR A 117 -6.52 1.30 0.20
N GLN A 118 -6.72 -0.01 0.06
CA GLN A 118 -7.94 -0.55 -0.52
C GLN A 118 -9.20 -0.14 0.25
N HIS A 119 -9.22 -0.37 1.57
CA HIS A 119 -10.36 0.01 2.38
C HIS A 119 -10.56 1.53 2.40
N LEU A 120 -9.47 2.29 2.43
CA LEU A 120 -9.54 3.75 2.33
C LEU A 120 -10.20 4.19 1.02
N ALA A 121 -9.76 3.65 -0.11
CA ALA A 121 -10.33 3.94 -1.43
C ALA A 121 -11.80 3.54 -1.54
N TYR A 122 -12.20 2.45 -0.90
CA TYR A 122 -13.59 1.98 -0.83
C TYR A 122 -14.50 2.96 -0.08
N TYR A 123 -14.04 3.54 1.05
CA TYR A 123 -14.85 4.45 1.86
C TYR A 123 -14.82 5.92 1.40
N LEU A 124 -13.91 6.29 0.48
CA LEU A 124 -13.91 7.62 -0.15
C LEU A 124 -15.03 7.75 -1.19
N ASN A 125 -15.46 9.00 -1.45
CA ASN A 125 -16.55 9.30 -2.39
C ASN A 125 -16.27 8.67 -3.77
N SER A 126 -17.25 8.02 -4.41
CA SER A 126 -17.12 7.40 -5.73
C SER A 126 -16.62 8.34 -6.84
N GLU A 127 -16.77 9.65 -6.69
CA GLU A 127 -16.28 10.65 -7.65
C GLU A 127 -14.82 11.08 -7.41
N GLN A 128 -14.15 10.55 -6.39
CA GLN A 128 -12.77 10.84 -6.01
C GLN A 128 -11.80 9.84 -6.68
N PRO A 129 -11.05 10.22 -7.74
CA PRO A 129 -10.01 9.36 -8.27
C PRO A 129 -8.92 9.14 -7.22
N PHE A 130 -8.40 7.91 -7.17
CA PHE A 130 -7.47 7.45 -6.17
C PHE A 130 -6.37 6.61 -6.81
N TYR A 131 -5.13 7.04 -6.63
CA TYR A 131 -3.95 6.38 -7.15
C TYR A 131 -3.00 6.03 -6.02
N GLY A 132 -2.45 4.82 -6.06
CA GLY A 132 -1.34 4.41 -5.19
C GLY A 132 0.00 4.59 -5.91
N LEU A 133 1.06 4.91 -5.19
CA LEU A 133 2.44 4.85 -5.67
C LEU A 133 3.16 3.70 -4.96
N GLN A 134 3.41 2.60 -5.68
CA GLN A 134 4.09 1.42 -5.17
C GLN A 134 5.61 1.52 -5.36
N SER A 135 6.37 0.78 -4.55
CA SER A 135 7.82 0.71 -4.69
C SER A 135 8.21 0.05 -6.00
N VAL A 136 9.10 0.69 -6.74
CA VAL A 136 9.65 0.16 -7.99
C VAL A 136 10.37 -1.18 -7.78
N GLY A 137 10.92 -1.40 -6.59
CA GLY A 137 11.66 -2.60 -6.21
C GLY A 137 10.81 -3.87 -6.07
N LEU A 138 9.48 -3.73 -6.10
CA LEU A 138 8.57 -4.87 -6.21
C LEU A 138 8.62 -5.50 -7.61
N ASN A 139 9.03 -4.76 -8.64
CA ASN A 139 9.27 -5.34 -9.94
C ASN A 139 10.65 -6.03 -9.93
N PRO A 140 10.75 -7.34 -10.26
CA PRO A 140 12.01 -8.06 -10.28
C PRO A 140 13.08 -7.50 -11.21
N GLN A 141 12.70 -6.68 -12.18
CA GLN A 141 13.60 -6.04 -13.15
C GLN A 141 14.21 -4.72 -12.66
N ASN A 142 13.74 -4.21 -11.52
CA ASN A 142 14.14 -2.91 -10.98
C ASN A 142 14.90 -3.09 -9.66
N GLU A 143 15.92 -2.27 -9.46
CA GLU A 143 16.51 -2.10 -8.13
C GLU A 143 15.65 -1.13 -7.29
N PRO A 144 15.43 -1.40 -6.00
CA PRO A 144 14.71 -0.49 -5.12
C PRO A 144 15.48 0.84 -4.93
N HIS A 145 14.74 1.94 -4.81
CA HIS A 145 15.31 3.22 -4.38
C HIS A 145 15.86 3.12 -2.96
N THR A 146 16.93 3.87 -2.67
CA THR A 146 17.63 3.78 -1.37
C THR A 146 17.54 5.07 -0.54
N SER A 147 16.86 6.10 -1.05
CA SER A 147 16.59 7.34 -0.33
C SER A 147 15.16 7.84 -0.59
N ILE A 148 14.61 8.60 0.36
CA ILE A 148 13.27 9.20 0.25
C ILE A 148 13.23 10.24 -0.88
N GLU A 149 14.33 10.97 -1.10
CA GLU A 149 14.47 11.96 -2.16
C GLU A 149 14.44 11.33 -3.56
N GLN A 150 15.07 10.16 -3.72
CA GLN A 150 15.02 9.38 -4.96
C GLN A 150 13.61 8.87 -5.24
N MET A 151 12.95 8.33 -4.21
CA MET A 151 11.54 7.89 -4.31
C MET A 151 10.65 9.05 -4.74
N ALA A 152 10.73 10.19 -4.05
CA ALA A 152 9.93 11.37 -4.36
C ALA A 152 10.18 11.87 -5.79
N THR A 153 11.44 11.96 -6.22
CA THR A 153 11.79 12.40 -7.58
C THR A 153 11.13 11.51 -8.63
N HIS A 154 11.23 10.19 -8.47
CA HIS A 154 10.62 9.22 -9.39
C HIS A 154 9.10 9.32 -9.35
N TYR A 155 8.50 9.36 -8.16
CA TYR A 155 7.05 9.36 -8.01
C TYR A 155 6.39 10.65 -8.52
N ILE A 156 7.08 11.78 -8.45
CA ILE A 156 6.65 13.03 -9.11
C ILE A 156 6.59 12.85 -10.63
N GLN A 157 7.58 12.22 -11.24
CA GLN A 157 7.56 11.97 -12.69
C GLN A 157 6.37 11.09 -13.09
N GLU A 158 6.08 10.06 -12.30
CA GLU A 158 4.96 9.14 -12.53
C GLU A 158 3.61 9.85 -12.35
N LEU A 159 3.40 10.60 -11.26
CA LEU A 159 2.11 11.29 -11.04
C LEU A 159 1.85 12.39 -12.09
N GLN A 160 2.90 13.05 -12.59
CA GLN A 160 2.81 14.07 -13.63
C GLN A 160 2.36 13.50 -14.99
N THR A 161 2.46 12.18 -15.20
CA THR A 161 1.86 11.54 -16.39
C THR A 161 0.33 11.57 -16.36
N ILE A 162 -0.27 11.67 -15.18
CA ILE A 162 -1.72 11.73 -14.97
C ILE A 162 -2.17 13.18 -14.75
N GLN A 163 -1.44 13.93 -13.92
CA GLN A 163 -1.73 15.32 -13.60
C GLN A 163 -0.46 16.17 -13.80
N PRO A 164 -0.26 16.79 -14.97
CA PRO A 164 0.98 17.51 -15.29
C PRO A 164 1.27 18.72 -14.40
N HIS A 165 0.22 19.35 -13.84
CA HIS A 165 0.31 20.54 -13.00
C HIS A 165 -0.59 20.42 -11.78
N GLY A 166 -0.16 21.07 -10.70
CA GLY A 166 -0.94 21.22 -9.49
C GLY A 166 -2.22 22.05 -9.70
N PRO A 167 -3.01 22.19 -8.64
CA PRO A 167 -2.64 21.84 -7.27
C PRO A 167 -2.78 20.35 -6.96
N TYR A 168 -1.80 19.78 -6.26
CA TYR A 168 -1.72 18.34 -5.98
C TYR A 168 -2.35 17.96 -4.63
N PHE A 169 -2.93 16.77 -4.57
CA PHE A 169 -3.44 16.15 -3.35
C PHE A 169 -2.62 14.91 -3.04
N LEU A 170 -1.77 15.01 -2.01
CA LEU A 170 -0.80 13.97 -1.65
C LEU A 170 -1.13 13.40 -0.28
N SER A 171 -0.95 12.09 -0.13
CA SER A 171 -1.06 11.43 1.15
C SER A 171 -0.15 10.21 1.26
N GLY A 172 0.07 9.75 2.49
CA GLY A 172 0.73 8.48 2.72
C GLY A 172 0.66 8.07 4.18
N TRP A 173 0.52 6.77 4.40
CA TRP A 173 0.55 6.13 5.70
C TRP A 173 1.97 5.70 6.05
N SER A 174 2.35 5.89 7.32
CA SER A 174 3.66 5.49 7.85
C SER A 174 4.80 6.13 7.03
N LEU A 175 5.75 5.34 6.52
CA LEU A 175 6.80 5.79 5.60
C LEU A 175 6.27 6.60 4.41
N GLY A 176 5.08 6.25 3.89
CA GLY A 176 4.49 6.92 2.75
C GLY A 176 4.27 8.41 2.99
N GLY A 177 4.00 8.82 4.23
CA GLY A 177 3.87 10.24 4.57
C GLY A 177 5.20 11.00 4.52
N LEU A 178 6.34 10.34 4.82
CA LEU A 178 7.66 10.95 4.66
C LEU A 178 7.97 11.20 3.18
N VAL A 179 7.65 10.23 2.33
CA VAL A 179 7.81 10.38 0.87
C VAL A 179 6.86 11.45 0.33
N ALA A 180 5.59 11.47 0.76
CA ALA A 180 4.64 12.51 0.38
C ALA A 180 5.13 13.92 0.79
N PHE A 181 5.73 14.03 1.97
CA PHE A 181 6.32 15.27 2.47
C PHE A 181 7.52 15.72 1.62
N GLU A 182 8.41 14.80 1.24
CA GLU A 182 9.51 15.12 0.32
C GLU A 182 9.01 15.49 -1.08
N MET A 183 7.98 14.78 -1.57
CA MET A 183 7.33 15.14 -2.84
C MET A 183 6.77 16.56 -2.81
N ALA A 184 6.10 16.95 -1.73
CA ALA A 184 5.58 18.30 -1.56
C ALA A 184 6.69 19.37 -1.54
N GLN A 185 7.82 19.10 -0.87
CA GLN A 185 8.97 20.00 -0.90
C GLN A 185 9.56 20.14 -2.31
N GLN A 186 9.76 19.03 -3.02
CA GLN A 186 10.31 19.06 -4.38
C GLN A 186 9.37 19.75 -5.38
N LEU A 187 8.07 19.44 -5.34
CA LEU A 187 7.06 20.10 -6.16
C LEU A 187 6.98 21.61 -5.87
N SER A 188 7.02 22.01 -4.60
CA SER A 188 7.04 23.43 -4.23
C SER A 188 8.28 24.16 -4.75
N ARG A 189 9.46 23.51 -4.72
CA ARG A 189 10.69 24.05 -5.34
C ARG A 189 10.59 24.17 -6.86
N GLN A 190 9.76 23.35 -7.49
CA GLN A 190 9.44 23.42 -8.92
C GLN A 190 8.35 24.48 -9.24
N GLY A 191 7.79 25.15 -8.23
CA GLY A 191 6.73 26.15 -8.39
C GLY A 191 5.32 25.57 -8.48
N GLU A 192 5.16 24.28 -8.23
CA GLU A 192 3.87 23.61 -8.20
C GLU A 192 3.14 23.83 -6.88
N GLN A 193 1.80 23.84 -6.93
CA GLN A 193 0.97 24.02 -5.74
C GLN A 193 0.58 22.68 -5.12
N ILE A 194 0.50 22.64 -3.79
CA ILE A 194 -0.03 21.50 -3.03
C ILE A 194 -1.34 21.94 -2.37
N ALA A 195 -2.46 21.37 -2.82
CA ALA A 195 -3.79 21.62 -2.25
C ALA A 195 -3.91 21.01 -0.85
N LEU A 196 -3.45 19.78 -0.71
CA LEU A 196 -3.55 18.98 0.49
C LEU A 196 -2.32 18.09 0.61
N LEU A 197 -1.68 18.13 1.77
CA LEU A 197 -0.70 17.15 2.20
C LEU A 197 -1.22 16.47 3.47
N ALA A 198 -1.74 15.25 3.32
CA ALA A 198 -2.35 14.48 4.39
C ALA A 198 -1.41 13.36 4.87
N LEU A 199 -0.90 13.44 6.10
CA LEU A 199 0.01 12.45 6.66
C LEU A 199 -0.75 11.51 7.58
N LEU A 200 -0.70 10.20 7.30
CA LEU A 200 -1.46 9.20 8.07
C LEU A 200 -0.50 8.48 9.02
N ASP A 201 -0.50 8.92 10.28
CA ASP A 201 0.32 8.39 11.36
C ASP A 201 1.80 8.26 10.96
N SER A 202 2.33 9.36 10.42
CA SER A 202 3.71 9.50 9.97
C SER A 202 4.49 10.43 10.90
N TYR A 203 5.74 10.07 11.15
CA TYR A 203 6.61 10.73 12.14
C TYR A 203 7.99 10.93 11.52
N SER A 204 8.65 12.06 11.80
CA SER A 204 10.04 12.27 11.37
C SER A 204 11.03 11.56 12.30
N PHE A 205 11.69 10.50 11.80
CA PHE A 205 12.67 9.72 12.56
C PHE A 205 13.90 10.53 13.01
N SER A 206 14.26 11.58 12.27
CA SER A 206 15.43 12.41 12.56
C SER A 206 15.22 13.37 13.73
N ILE A 207 13.97 13.60 14.15
CA ILE A 207 13.60 14.57 15.20
C ILE A 207 13.21 13.85 16.51
N THR A 208 12.78 12.59 16.44
CA THR A 208 12.45 11.79 17.62
C THR A 208 13.71 11.26 18.32
N ALA A 209 14.08 11.85 19.47
CA ALA A 209 15.03 11.27 20.42
C ALA A 209 14.56 9.93 21.05
N GLN A 210 13.30 9.56 20.79
CA GLN A 210 12.61 8.34 21.22
C GLN A 210 12.13 7.48 20.05
N ALA A 211 12.74 7.57 18.85
CA ALA A 211 12.52 6.52 17.85
C ALA A 211 12.88 5.20 18.52
N GLN A 212 11.88 4.36 18.84
CA GLN A 212 12.10 3.07 19.46
C GLN A 212 13.25 2.38 18.72
N GLU A 213 14.19 1.82 19.48
CA GLU A 213 15.21 0.90 18.97
C GLU A 213 14.54 0.05 17.89
N PRO A 214 15.07 0.06 16.65
CA PRO A 214 14.36 -0.56 15.55
C PRO A 214 14.11 -2.02 15.93
N LYS A 215 12.86 -2.47 15.77
CA LYS A 215 12.55 -3.91 15.73
C LYS A 215 13.66 -4.58 14.90
N ASP A 216 14.24 -5.65 15.43
CA ASP A 216 15.21 -6.43 14.65
C ASP A 216 14.50 -7.03 13.42
N ASP A 217 15.27 -7.55 12.48
CA ASP A 217 14.71 -8.08 11.24
C ASP A 217 13.72 -9.23 11.50
N LEU A 218 13.93 -9.98 12.58
CA LEU A 218 13.03 -11.00 13.09
C LEU A 218 11.65 -10.43 13.48
N ALA A 219 11.61 -9.39 14.31
CA ALA A 219 10.36 -8.77 14.72
C ALA A 219 9.60 -8.13 13.56
N ARG A 220 10.30 -7.68 12.50
CA ARG A 220 9.66 -7.21 11.25
C ARG A 220 9.07 -8.34 10.43
N LEU A 221 9.80 -9.45 10.26
CA LEU A 221 9.30 -10.63 9.55
C LEU A 221 8.01 -11.17 10.18
N VAL A 222 7.96 -11.20 11.51
CA VAL A 222 6.77 -11.59 12.29
C VAL A 222 5.61 -10.63 12.01
N GLU A 223 5.87 -9.32 12.00
CA GLU A 223 4.86 -8.29 11.75
C GLU A 223 4.31 -8.32 10.32
N LEU A 224 5.16 -8.61 9.32
CA LEU A 224 4.79 -8.70 7.90
C LEU A 224 3.70 -9.76 7.66
N LEU A 225 3.66 -10.82 8.47
CA LEU A 225 2.78 -11.97 8.27
C LEU A 225 1.58 -12.06 9.23
N LYS A 226 1.36 -10.99 10.02
CA LYS A 226 0.31 -10.87 11.04
C LYS A 226 0.46 -11.85 12.22
N GLU A 227 -0.25 -11.52 13.30
CA GLU A 227 -0.24 -12.15 14.62
C GLU A 227 -0.73 -13.62 14.66
N ASP A 228 -1.17 -14.20 13.53
CA ASP A 228 -1.75 -15.55 13.48
C ASP A 228 -0.71 -16.68 13.28
N LEU A 229 0.58 -16.34 13.21
CA LEU A 229 1.66 -17.31 13.17
C LEU A 229 2.15 -17.64 14.59
N ASP A 230 2.11 -18.92 14.95
CA ASP A 230 2.70 -19.46 16.19
C ASP A 230 4.24 -19.53 16.09
N LEU A 231 4.89 -18.38 15.88
CA LEU A 231 6.34 -18.30 15.69
C LEU A 231 7.08 -18.47 17.03
N CYS A 232 8.00 -19.42 17.10
CA CYS A 232 8.90 -19.58 18.25
C CYS A 232 10.06 -18.59 18.15
N LEU A 233 9.88 -17.38 18.70
CA LEU A 233 10.92 -16.33 18.65
C LEU A 233 12.26 -16.76 19.28
N GLU A 234 12.22 -17.60 20.32
CA GLU A 234 13.44 -18.12 20.96
C GLU A 234 14.24 -19.01 20.00
N GLN A 235 13.57 -19.88 19.27
CA GLN A 235 14.21 -20.74 18.25
C GLN A 235 14.73 -19.92 17.07
N MET A 236 13.97 -18.91 16.64
CA MET A 236 14.36 -18.07 15.51
C MET A 236 15.59 -17.20 15.79
N ARG A 237 15.86 -16.84 17.05
CA ARG A 237 17.07 -16.08 17.43
C ARG A 237 18.36 -16.85 17.18
N GLU A 238 18.31 -18.18 17.08
CA GLU A 238 19.48 -19.02 16.77
C GLU A 238 19.71 -19.18 15.26
N PHE A 239 18.72 -18.79 14.43
CA PHE A 239 18.77 -18.88 12.98
C PHE A 239 19.48 -17.68 12.36
N SER A 240 20.17 -17.91 11.25
CA SER A 240 20.58 -16.85 10.33
C SER A 240 19.37 -16.14 9.69
N ASP A 241 19.54 -14.93 9.15
CA ASP A 241 18.48 -14.19 8.45
C ASP A 241 17.75 -15.03 7.38
N GLU A 242 18.50 -15.86 6.64
CA GLU A 242 17.96 -16.74 5.61
C GLU A 242 17.09 -17.85 6.22
N GLU A 243 17.57 -18.48 7.29
CA GLU A 243 16.84 -19.54 7.99
C GLU A 243 15.58 -18.98 8.68
N GLN A 244 15.62 -17.75 9.18
CA GLN A 244 14.45 -17.06 9.73
C GLN A 244 13.38 -16.84 8.66
N LEU A 245 13.76 -16.33 7.48
CA LEU A 245 12.82 -16.11 6.38
C LEU A 245 12.22 -17.42 5.91
N ILE A 246 13.03 -18.46 5.71
CA ILE A 246 12.55 -19.80 5.32
C ILE A 246 11.55 -20.33 6.35
N TYR A 247 11.90 -20.28 7.64
CA TYR A 247 11.02 -20.75 8.71
C TYR A 247 9.67 -20.02 8.70
N VAL A 248 9.71 -18.69 8.57
CA VAL A 248 8.53 -17.83 8.53
C VAL A 248 7.63 -18.13 7.34
N VAL A 249 8.21 -18.29 6.15
CA VAL A 249 7.47 -18.68 4.93
C VAL A 249 6.81 -20.05 5.11
N GLU A 250 7.52 -21.02 5.66
CA GLU A 250 6.99 -22.37 5.90
C GLU A 250 5.86 -22.37 6.95
N GLN A 251 5.96 -21.57 8.00
CA GLN A 251 4.87 -21.40 8.97
C GLN A 251 3.64 -20.74 8.33
N ALA A 252 3.83 -19.74 7.46
CA ALA A 252 2.75 -19.11 6.71
C ALA A 252 2.07 -20.08 5.73
N LYS A 253 2.83 -20.97 5.08
CA LYS A 253 2.27 -22.06 4.27
C LYS A 253 1.42 -23.03 5.10
N GLN A 254 1.93 -23.48 6.24
CA GLN A 254 1.21 -24.41 7.14
C GLN A 254 -0.12 -23.86 7.66
N LYS A 255 -0.23 -22.53 7.78
CA LYS A 255 -1.47 -21.84 8.19
C LYS A 255 -2.35 -21.44 7.00
N ASN A 256 -1.97 -21.79 5.76
CA ASN A 256 -2.63 -21.39 4.52
C ASN A 256 -2.70 -19.86 4.32
N LEU A 257 -1.77 -19.11 4.92
CA LEU A 257 -1.60 -17.66 4.67
C LEU A 257 -0.84 -17.40 3.38
N LEU A 258 0.05 -18.33 3.02
CA LEU A 258 0.75 -18.40 1.75
C LEU A 258 0.49 -19.77 1.10
N PRO A 259 0.57 -19.87 -0.23
CA PRO A 259 0.35 -21.12 -0.94
C PRO A 259 1.58 -22.01 -0.85
N ASP A 260 1.39 -23.32 -0.96
CA ASP A 260 2.49 -24.30 -0.84
C ASP A 260 3.63 -24.05 -1.84
N ASP A 261 3.30 -23.54 -3.03
CA ASP A 261 4.20 -23.21 -4.13
C ASP A 261 4.73 -21.77 -4.10
N PHE A 262 4.51 -21.02 -3.01
CA PHE A 262 5.03 -19.66 -2.86
C PHE A 262 6.54 -19.61 -3.08
N ASP A 263 6.95 -18.72 -4.00
CA ASP A 263 8.35 -18.54 -4.39
C ASP A 263 9.13 -17.78 -3.30
N LEU A 264 10.14 -18.45 -2.74
CA LEU A 264 11.02 -17.85 -1.74
C LEU A 264 11.74 -16.59 -2.28
N ALA A 265 12.03 -16.53 -3.59
CA ALA A 265 12.63 -15.36 -4.20
C ALA A 265 11.73 -14.12 -4.13
N GLU A 266 10.40 -14.30 -4.10
CA GLU A 266 9.46 -13.20 -3.86
C GLU A 266 9.50 -12.76 -2.41
N ALA A 267 9.59 -13.70 -1.46
CA ALA A 267 9.79 -13.40 -0.04
C ALA A 267 11.04 -12.53 0.17
N HIS A 268 12.17 -12.94 -0.41
CA HIS A 268 13.43 -12.18 -0.37
C HIS A 268 13.26 -10.76 -0.89
N ARG A 269 12.49 -10.58 -1.97
CA ARG A 269 12.24 -9.27 -2.58
C ARG A 269 11.44 -8.36 -1.65
N LEU A 270 10.35 -8.86 -1.07
CA LEU A 270 9.52 -8.09 -0.14
C LEU A 270 10.34 -7.63 1.06
N VAL A 271 11.15 -8.52 1.64
CA VAL A 271 12.06 -8.20 2.76
C VAL A 271 13.13 -7.21 2.34
N LYS A 272 13.75 -7.37 1.16
CA LYS A 272 14.75 -6.43 0.64
C LYS A 272 14.16 -5.02 0.48
N VAL A 273 12.97 -4.91 -0.12
CA VAL A 273 12.27 -3.64 -0.32
C VAL A 273 11.97 -2.97 1.01
N GLU A 274 11.41 -3.72 1.96
CA GLU A 274 11.10 -3.19 3.29
C GLU A 274 12.35 -2.69 4.02
N LYS A 275 13.42 -3.50 4.06
CA LYS A 275 14.70 -3.13 4.68
C LYS A 275 15.25 -1.82 4.10
N LEU A 276 15.27 -1.69 2.78
CA LEU A 276 15.77 -0.48 2.10
C LEU A 276 14.88 0.73 2.31
N ASN A 277 13.55 0.56 2.29
CA ASN A 277 12.60 1.63 2.58
C ASN A 277 12.80 2.16 4.02
N ILE A 278 12.90 1.27 5.00
CA ILE A 278 13.14 1.66 6.41
C ILE A 278 14.50 2.35 6.56
N GLN A 279 15.54 1.85 5.90
CA GLN A 279 16.84 2.49 5.90
C GLN A 279 16.79 3.90 5.28
N ALA A 280 16.08 4.07 4.16
CA ALA A 280 15.85 5.37 3.54
C ALA A 280 15.16 6.33 4.51
N ALA A 281 14.11 5.89 5.21
CA ALA A 281 13.39 6.71 6.18
C ALA A 281 14.25 7.12 7.39
N LYS A 282 15.12 6.23 7.88
CA LYS A 282 16.07 6.53 8.97
C LYS A 282 17.10 7.59 8.57
N ASN A 283 17.56 7.53 7.33
CA ASN A 283 18.60 8.44 6.83
C ASN A 283 18.03 9.78 6.33
N TYR A 284 16.70 9.89 6.23
CA TYR A 284 16.03 11.03 5.66
C TYR A 284 16.07 12.26 6.59
N GLN A 285 16.46 13.39 6.02
CA GLN A 285 16.54 14.68 6.71
C GLN A 285 15.62 15.69 6.01
N PRO A 286 14.35 15.81 6.45
CA PRO A 286 13.40 16.73 5.84
C PRO A 286 13.88 18.18 5.98
N GLN A 287 13.59 19.00 4.98
CA GLN A 287 13.76 20.45 5.08
C GLN A 287 12.42 21.09 5.43
N TYR A 288 12.48 22.34 5.87
CA TYR A 288 11.27 23.13 6.13
C TYR A 288 10.42 23.29 4.87
N TYR A 289 9.13 23.05 5.03
CA TYR A 289 8.09 23.14 4.02
C TYR A 289 7.13 24.28 4.41
N PRO A 290 7.04 25.37 3.62
CA PRO A 290 6.22 26.53 4.00
C PRO A 290 4.70 26.29 3.89
N GLY A 291 4.28 25.10 3.47
CA GLY A 291 2.87 24.75 3.36
C GLY A 291 2.28 24.20 4.66
N SER A 292 1.00 23.86 4.58
CA SER A 292 0.25 23.24 5.68
C SER A 292 0.19 21.72 5.51
N ILE A 293 0.10 20.99 6.62
CA ILE A 293 -0.20 19.56 6.63
C ILE A 293 -1.48 19.27 7.42
N VAL A 294 -2.16 18.19 7.06
CA VAL A 294 -3.20 17.57 7.86
C VAL A 294 -2.68 16.24 8.37
N LEU A 295 -2.49 16.14 9.69
CA LEU A 295 -1.97 14.96 10.36
C LEU A 295 -3.12 14.12 10.93
N PHE A 296 -3.23 12.87 10.49
CA PHE A 296 -4.17 11.88 11.00
C PHE A 296 -3.43 10.92 11.92
N GLN A 297 -3.58 11.08 13.23
CA GLN A 297 -2.81 10.33 14.23
C GLN A 297 -3.66 9.23 14.85
N ALA A 298 -3.09 8.04 15.03
CA ALA A 298 -3.73 6.94 15.75
C ALA A 298 -3.96 7.32 17.23
N SER A 299 -5.05 6.87 17.84
CA SER A 299 -5.37 7.16 19.24
C SER A 299 -4.49 6.36 20.23
N GLU A 300 -4.04 5.18 19.80
CA GLU A 300 -3.21 4.26 20.58
C GLU A 300 -1.75 4.36 20.09
N THR A 301 -1.13 5.52 20.28
CA THR A 301 0.29 5.75 19.98
C THR A 301 0.98 6.43 21.15
N ASP A 302 2.18 5.95 21.48
CA ASP A 302 3.05 6.59 22.47
C ASP A 302 3.88 7.74 21.88
N ALA A 303 3.89 7.87 20.54
CA ALA A 303 4.69 8.88 19.84
C ALA A 303 3.92 10.19 19.63
N ASP A 304 4.53 11.32 19.98
CA ASP A 304 3.98 12.65 19.69
C ASP A 304 4.33 13.06 18.24
N ALA A 305 3.57 12.58 17.26
CA ALA A 305 3.78 12.87 15.84
C ALA A 305 3.82 14.37 15.57
N LYS A 306 2.89 15.10 16.19
CA LYS A 306 2.75 16.54 16.00
C LYS A 306 4.02 17.28 16.37
N SER A 307 4.67 16.90 17.48
CA SER A 307 5.95 17.51 17.88
C SER A 307 7.02 17.41 16.79
N THR A 308 7.06 16.29 16.05
CA THR A 308 8.06 16.05 15.01
C THR A 308 7.88 16.93 13.77
N TRP A 309 6.67 17.46 13.55
CA TRP A 309 6.34 18.27 12.38
C TRP A 309 6.34 19.77 12.69
N ASN A 310 6.19 20.18 13.95
CA ASN A 310 6.04 21.59 14.35
C ASN A 310 7.14 22.52 13.81
N GLU A 311 8.39 22.03 13.69
CA GLU A 311 9.52 22.82 13.19
C GLU A 311 9.71 22.71 11.67
N LEU A 312 8.99 21.80 11.02
CA LEU A 312 9.14 21.49 9.59
C LEU A 312 8.07 22.13 8.72
N VAL A 313 6.99 22.66 9.29
CA VAL A 313 5.85 23.19 8.53
C VAL A 313 5.29 24.47 9.13
N GLU A 314 4.60 25.26 8.32
CA GLU A 314 4.00 26.50 8.79
C GLU A 314 2.73 26.26 9.62
N HIS A 315 1.87 25.33 9.19
CA HIS A 315 0.61 25.01 9.87
C HIS A 315 0.34 23.51 9.92
N ILE A 316 -0.22 23.06 11.04
CA ILE A 316 -0.63 21.67 11.26
C ILE A 316 -2.08 21.65 11.71
N GLU A 317 -2.93 20.99 10.92
CA GLU A 317 -4.23 20.50 11.37
C GLU A 317 -4.07 19.06 11.84
N THR A 318 -4.78 18.64 12.90
CA THR A 318 -4.64 17.29 13.46
C THR A 318 -5.99 16.64 13.68
N TYR A 319 -6.11 15.38 13.27
CA TYR A 319 -7.25 14.51 13.52
C TYR A 319 -6.80 13.25 14.24
N VAL A 320 -7.52 12.87 15.30
CA VAL A 320 -7.32 11.58 15.97
C VAL A 320 -8.21 10.52 15.32
N ILE A 321 -7.62 9.36 15.03
CA ILE A 321 -8.24 8.18 14.44
C ILE A 321 -8.18 7.03 15.45
N PRO A 322 -9.32 6.36 15.74
CA PRO A 322 -9.31 5.21 16.64
C PRO A 322 -8.38 4.09 16.16
N GLY A 323 -7.85 3.32 17.11
CA GLY A 323 -6.90 2.23 16.85
C GLY A 323 -5.45 2.68 17.01
N ASN A 324 -4.55 1.84 16.50
CA ASN A 324 -3.10 1.99 16.56
C ASN A 324 -2.51 2.18 15.15
N HIS A 325 -1.18 2.33 15.07
CA HIS A 325 -0.46 2.53 13.80
C HIS A 325 -0.84 1.50 12.73
N GLN A 326 -0.99 0.22 13.11
CA GLN A 326 -1.18 -0.89 12.19
C GLN A 326 -2.62 -1.03 11.69
N ASN A 327 -3.60 -0.83 12.57
CA ASN A 327 -5.01 -1.13 12.28
C ASN A 327 -5.85 0.10 11.91
N MET A 328 -5.32 1.33 12.03
CA MET A 328 -6.08 2.54 11.69
C MET A 328 -6.48 2.62 10.20
N VAL A 329 -5.75 1.93 9.32
CA VAL A 329 -6.02 1.82 7.88
C VAL A 329 -6.91 0.61 7.54
N GLU A 330 -7.35 -0.14 8.55
CA GLU A 330 -8.25 -1.29 8.42
C GLU A 330 -9.63 -1.02 9.06
N PRO A 331 -10.69 -1.74 8.63
CA PRO A 331 -11.98 -1.66 9.29
C PRO A 331 -11.93 -2.12 10.76
N PRO A 332 -12.70 -1.48 11.66
CA PRO A 332 -13.65 -0.39 11.38
C PRO A 332 -13.01 1.00 11.33
N HIS A 333 -11.76 1.16 11.78
CA HIS A 333 -11.11 2.45 12.01
C HIS A 333 -10.94 3.29 10.74
N VAL A 334 -10.63 2.63 9.62
CA VAL A 334 -10.46 3.27 8.30
C VAL A 334 -11.71 4.02 7.82
N GLN A 335 -12.91 3.69 8.30
CA GLN A 335 -14.13 4.43 7.98
C GLN A 335 -14.06 5.86 8.50
N ILE A 336 -13.56 6.02 9.73
CA ILE A 336 -13.42 7.33 10.38
C ILE A 336 -12.28 8.11 9.72
N LEU A 337 -11.19 7.42 9.37
CA LEU A 337 -10.10 7.99 8.59
C LEU A 337 -10.59 8.55 7.24
N ALA A 338 -11.30 7.72 6.47
CA ALA A 338 -11.84 8.09 5.16
C ALA A 338 -12.79 9.28 5.25
N GLN A 339 -13.69 9.30 6.25
CA GLN A 339 -14.63 10.41 6.46
C GLN A 339 -13.89 11.74 6.69
N LYS A 340 -12.87 11.73 7.56
CA LYS A 340 -12.12 12.95 7.88
C LYS A 340 -11.23 13.37 6.72
N LEU A 341 -10.59 12.42 6.03
CA LEU A 341 -9.80 12.70 4.82
C LEU A 341 -10.66 13.29 3.70
N GLN A 342 -11.86 12.74 3.46
CA GLN A 342 -12.82 13.26 2.49
C GLN A 342 -13.20 14.72 2.79
N LYS A 343 -13.42 15.05 4.07
CA LYS A 343 -13.67 16.43 4.47
C LYS A 343 -12.49 17.36 4.17
N SER A 344 -11.26 16.92 4.45
CA SER A 344 -10.06 17.71 4.12
C SER A 344 -9.86 17.88 2.61
N LEU A 345 -10.18 16.87 1.80
CA LEU A 345 -10.18 16.95 0.34
C LEU A 345 -11.15 18.04 -0.15
N GLU A 346 -12.40 18.02 0.32
CA GLU A 346 -13.44 18.97 -0.06
C GLU A 346 -13.11 20.42 0.37
N GLN A 347 -12.54 20.58 1.57
CA GLN A 347 -12.09 21.89 2.06
C GLN A 347 -10.94 22.45 1.20
N ALA A 348 -9.95 21.61 0.87
CA ALA A 348 -8.82 22.00 0.04
C ALA A 348 -9.21 22.34 -1.41
N GLN A 349 -10.29 21.73 -1.94
CA GLN A 349 -10.86 22.09 -3.24
C GLN A 349 -11.57 23.45 -3.22
N THR A 350 -12.23 23.79 -2.10
CA THR A 350 -12.99 25.05 -1.98
C THR A 350 -12.09 26.27 -1.80
N ASN A 351 -10.86 26.07 -1.32
CA ASN A 351 -9.88 27.13 -1.06
C ASN A 351 -8.98 27.46 -2.27
N GLN A 352 -9.21 26.79 -3.41
CA GLN A 352 -8.57 27.07 -4.72
C GLN A 352 -9.43 28.05 -5.51
#